data_AF-A0A4S3KHD1-F1
#
_entry.id   AF-A0A4S3KHD1-F1
#
_cell.length_a   1.000
_cell.length_b   1.000
_cell.length_c   1.000
_cell.angle_alpha   90.00
_cell.angle_beta   90.00
_cell.angle_gamma   90.00
#
_symmetry.space_group_name_H-M   'P 1'
#
loop_
_entity.id
_entity.type
_entity.pdbx_description
1 polymer ?
#
loop_
_entity_poly.entity_id
_entity_poly.type
_entity_poly.pdbx_seq_one_letter_code
_entity_poly.pdbx_strand_id
1 'polypeptide(L)' 'INKPEAVLNASPRARHADAALRETLRTMSAVIVEAASISIPLLGSNLTESGMVDSPPVSSAIRGALADLQRAVLALQPG' A
#
# COMPACT_ATOMS: atom_id res chain seq x y z
N ILE A 1 5.59 11.72 -13.55
CA ILE A 1 4.36 12.53 -13.33
C ILE A 1 3.17 11.61 -13.56
N ASN A 2 2.14 11.68 -12.72
CA ASN A 2 0.91 10.86 -12.74
C ASN A 2 1.13 9.35 -12.61
N LYS A 3 2.20 8.93 -11.91
CA LYS A 3 2.43 7.51 -11.66
C LYS A 3 1.42 7.02 -10.61
N PRO A 4 0.71 5.91 -10.85
CA PRO A 4 -0.12 5.28 -9.83
C PRO A 4 0.77 4.68 -8.74
N GLU A 5 0.45 5.01 -7.48
CA GLU A 5 1.20 4.59 -6.31
C GLU A 5 0.25 4.10 -5.21
N ALA A 6 0.69 3.13 -4.42
CA ALA A 6 -0.03 2.62 -3.26
C ALA A 6 0.82 2.78 -2.00
N VAL A 7 0.18 3.15 -0.89
CA VAL A 7 0.86 3.33 0.40
C VAL A 7 0.48 2.20 1.34
N LEU A 8 1.48 1.46 1.84
CA LEU A 8 1.29 0.41 2.84
C LEU A 8 1.76 0.90 4.21
N ASN A 9 0.85 1.02 5.16
CA ASN A 9 1.18 1.38 6.53
C ASN A 9 1.27 0.14 7.42
N ALA A 10 2.49 -0.28 7.79
CA ALA A 10 2.73 -1.42 8.67
C ALA A 10 2.41 -1.17 10.16
N SER A 11 2.01 0.06 10.50
CA SER A 11 1.73 0.50 11.87
C SER A 11 0.51 1.43 11.87
N PRO A 12 -0.72 0.92 12.12
CA PRO A 12 -1.93 1.74 12.09
C PRO A 12 -1.87 2.99 12.97
N ARG A 13 -1.07 2.96 14.04
CA ARG A 13 -0.82 4.12 14.91
C ARG A 13 0.08 5.21 14.32
N ALA A 14 0.86 4.91 13.28
CA ALA A 14 1.77 5.84 12.60
C ALA A 14 1.05 6.79 11.62
N ARG A 15 -0.13 7.30 12.01
CA ARG A 15 -1.00 8.15 11.18
C ARG A 15 -0.30 9.41 10.62
N HIS A 16 0.62 10.00 11.39
CA HIS A 16 1.32 11.22 10.99
C HIS A 16 2.33 10.96 9.88
N ALA A 17 3.05 9.82 9.95
CA ALA A 17 4.00 9.43 8.92
C ALA A 17 3.27 9.07 7.61
N ASP A 18 2.15 8.34 7.70
CA ASP A 18 1.32 8.01 6.55
C ASP A 18 0.77 9.27 5.85
N ALA A 19 0.19 10.20 6.62
CA ALA A 19 -0.35 11.45 6.07
C ALA A 19 0.74 12.31 5.40
N ALA A 20 1.91 12.46 6.03
CA ALA A 20 3.02 13.24 5.49
C ALA A 20 3.59 12.62 4.20
N LEU A 21 3.69 11.28 4.14
CA LEU A 21 4.12 10.58 2.93
C LEU A 21 3.11 10.81 1.80
N ARG A 22 1.81 10.62 2.05
CA ARG A 22 0.76 10.84 1.04
C ARG A 22 0.78 12.27 0.49
N GLU A 23 0.98 13.27 1.34
CA GLU A 23 1.10 14.66 0.90
C GLU A 23 2.33 14.90 0.03
N THR A 24 3.46 14.29 0.39
CA THR A 24 4.70 14.36 -0.40
C THR A 24 4.49 13.74 -1.78
N LEU A 25 3.86 12.57 -1.85
CA LEU A 25 3.55 11.90 -3.12
C LEU A 25 2.61 12.72 -4.00
N ARG A 26 1.58 13.34 -3.39
CA ARG A 26 0.67 14.27 -4.09
C ARG A 26 1.42 15.49 -4.65
N THR A 27 2.33 16.06 -3.86
CA THR A 27 3.21 17.16 -4.30
C THR A 27 4.07 16.75 -5.49
N MET A 28 4.53 15.50 -5.53
CA MET A 28 5.27 14.90 -6.65
C MET A 28 4.38 14.48 -7.84
N SER A 29 3.10 14.87 -7.83
CA SER A 29 2.09 14.52 -8.83
C SER A 29 1.89 13.00 -8.98
N ALA A 30 1.97 12.24 -7.89
CA ALA A 30 1.55 10.84 -7.87
C ALA A 30 0.02 10.72 -7.85
N VAL A 31 -0.50 9.64 -8.44
CA VAL A 31 -1.91 9.24 -8.31
C VAL A 31 -1.98 8.17 -7.24
N ILE A 32 -2.40 8.53 -6.03
CA ILE A 32 -2.53 7.57 -4.95
C ILE A 32 -3.77 6.70 -5.20
N VAL A 33 -3.55 5.38 -5.32
CA VAL A 33 -4.61 4.38 -5.49
C VAL A 33 -5.12 4.00 -4.12
N GLU A 34 -6.19 4.66 -3.66
CA GLU A 34 -6.72 4.48 -2.30
C GLU A 34 -7.18 3.04 -2.03
N ALA A 35 -7.77 2.35 -3.01
CA ALA A 35 -8.14 0.94 -2.89
C ALA A 35 -6.94 0.01 -2.61
N ALA A 36 -5.76 0.36 -3.12
CA ALA A 36 -4.52 -0.37 -2.91
C ALA A 36 -3.73 0.11 -1.68
N SER A 37 -4.14 1.21 -1.04
CA SER A 37 -3.38 1.84 0.04
C SER A 37 -3.94 1.42 1.40
N ILE A 38 -3.33 0.42 2.01
CA ILE A 38 -3.87 -0.28 3.18
C ILE A 38 -2.98 -0.12 4.43
N SER A 39 -3.57 -0.39 5.59
CA SER A 39 -2.87 -0.48 6.87
C SER A 39 -2.87 -1.93 7.37
N ILE A 40 -1.69 -2.45 7.70
CA ILE A 40 -1.48 -3.83 8.15
C ILE A 40 -0.81 -3.76 9.53
N PRO A 41 -1.41 -4.28 10.61
CA PRO A 41 -0.84 -4.21 11.96
C PRO A 41 0.32 -5.19 12.14
N LEU A 42 1.49 -4.86 11.61
CA LEU A 42 2.69 -5.70 11.70
C LEU A 42 3.57 -5.34 12.89
N LEU A 43 3.52 -4.08 13.36
CA LEU A 43 4.31 -3.64 14.49
C LEU A 43 3.95 -4.45 15.76
N GLY A 44 4.95 -5.09 16.38
CA GLY A 44 4.78 -5.90 17.58
C GLY A 44 4.32 -7.34 17.32
N SER A 45 4.09 -7.71 16.05
CA SER A 45 3.69 -9.08 15.67
C SER A 45 4.84 -10.09 15.71
N ASN A 46 6.10 -9.63 15.69
CA ASN A 46 7.31 -10.46 15.55
C ASN A 46 7.30 -11.39 14.33
N LEU A 47 6.49 -11.08 13.31
CA LEU A 47 6.45 -11.85 12.06
C LEU A 47 7.73 -11.61 11.26
N THR A 48 8.33 -12.72 10.80
CA THR A 48 9.34 -12.71 9.74
C THR A 48 8.66 -12.60 8.38
N GLU A 49 9.45 -12.42 7.33
CA GLU A 49 8.95 -12.42 5.95
C GLU A 49 8.25 -13.75 5.62
N SER A 50 8.82 -14.88 6.04
CA SER A 50 8.17 -16.20 5.89
C SER A 50 6.86 -16.25 6.68
N GLY A 51 6.87 -15.75 7.93
CA GLY A 51 5.65 -15.65 8.74
C GLY A 51 4.57 -14.75 8.14
N MET A 52 4.94 -13.69 7.40
CA MET A 52 4.00 -12.85 6.67
C MET A 52 3.40 -13.57 5.46
N VAL A 53 4.20 -14.38 4.75
CA VAL A 53 3.72 -15.20 3.62
C VAL A 53 2.77 -16.29 4.11
N ASP A 54 3.10 -16.93 5.22
CA ASP A 54 2.33 -18.05 5.78
C ASP A 54 1.08 -17.59 6.55
N SER A 55 1.00 -16.32 6.93
CA SER A 55 -0.17 -15.71 7.57
C SER A 55 -1.25 -15.38 6.54
N PRO A 56 -2.41 -16.07 6.53
CA PRO A 56 -3.45 -15.79 5.55
C PRO A 56 -3.97 -14.35 5.60
N PRO A 57 -4.23 -13.74 6.78
CA PRO A 57 -4.70 -12.35 6.84
C PRO A 57 -3.71 -11.34 6.25
N VAL A 58 -2.41 -11.51 6.50
CA VAL A 58 -1.37 -10.58 6.01
C VAL A 58 -1.15 -10.79 4.51
N SER A 59 -0.93 -12.02 4.09
CA SER A 59 -0.69 -12.35 2.69
C SER A 59 -1.88 -12.01 1.78
N SER A 60 -3.12 -12.23 2.24
CA SER A 60 -4.32 -11.86 1.46
C SER A 60 -4.47 -10.35 1.33
N ALA A 61 -4.19 -9.58 2.40
CA ALA A 61 -4.26 -8.13 2.37
C ALA A 61 -3.24 -7.54 1.37
N ILE A 62 -1.99 -8.01 1.41
CA ILE A 62 -0.94 -7.56 0.49
C ILE A 62 -1.30 -7.94 -0.96
N ARG A 63 -1.76 -9.18 -1.20
CA ARG A 63 -2.18 -9.61 -2.54
C ARG A 63 -3.36 -8.80 -3.08
N GLY A 64 -4.34 -8.48 -2.23
CA GLY A 64 -5.46 -7.62 -2.57
C GLY A 64 -4.99 -6.22 -3.01
N ALA A 65 -4.15 -5.58 -2.18
CA ALA A 65 -3.58 -4.27 -2.51
C ALA A 65 -2.78 -4.27 -3.82
N LEU A 66 -1.96 -5.31 -4.06
CA LEU A 66 -1.22 -5.44 -5.31
C LEU A 66 -2.14 -5.64 -6.51
N ALA A 67 -3.22 -6.42 -6.38
CA ALA A 67 -4.20 -6.60 -7.44
C ALA A 67 -4.93 -5.28 -7.75
N ASP A 68 -5.30 -4.49 -6.73
CA ASP A 68 -5.95 -3.19 -6.92
C ASP A 68 -5.00 -2.19 -7.59
N LEU A 69 -3.72 -2.18 -7.21
CA LEU A 69 -2.70 -1.35 -7.86
C LEU A 69 -2.48 -1.78 -9.31
N GLN A 70 -2.41 -3.08 -9.59
CA GLN A 70 -2.26 -3.60 -10.95
C GLN A 70 -3.42 -3.15 -11.83
N ARG A 71 -4.67 -3.26 -11.35
CA ARG A 71 -5.85 -2.79 -12.10
C ARG A 71 -5.76 -1.29 -12.40
N ALA A 72 -5.35 -0.48 -11.42
CA ALA A 72 -5.18 0.96 -11.60
C ALA A 72 -4.08 1.29 -12.62
N VAL A 73 -2.93 0.59 -12.57
CA VAL A 73 -1.86 0.73 -13.54
C VAL A 73 -2.38 0.44 -14.94
N LEU A 74 -3.02 -0.72 -15.15
CA LEU A 74 -3.53 -1.13 -16.46
C LEU A 74 -4.60 -0.17 -17.00
N ALA A 75 -5.46 0.38 -16.15
CA ALA A 75 -6.45 1.38 -16.54
C ALA A 75 -5.84 2.73 -16.98
N LEU A 76 -4.62 3.03 -16.53
CA LEU A 76 -3.90 4.28 -16.83
C LEU A 76 -2.85 4.13 -17.94
N GLN A 77 -2.58 2.91 -18.43
CA GLN A 77 -1.71 2.73 -19.60
C GLN A 77 -2.48 3.10 -20.86
N PRO A 78 -1.98 4.03 -21.70
CA PRO A 78 -2.49 4.19 -23.05
C PRO A 78 -2.17 2.92 -23.85
N GLY A 79 -3.16 2.42 -24.61
CA GLY A 79 -3.00 1.29 -25.52
C GLY A 79 -2.11 1.61 -26.71
#